data_AF-A0ABD6DJ31-F1
#
_entry.id   AF-A0ABD6DJ31-F1
#
_cell.length_a   1.000
_cell.length_b   1.000
_cell.length_c   1.000
_cell.angle_alpha   90.00
_cell.angle_beta   90.00
_cell.angle_gamma   90.00
#
_symmetry.space_group_name_H-M   'P 1'
#
loop_
_entity.id
_entity.type
_entity.pdbx_description
1 polymer ?
#
loop_
_entity_poly.entity_id
_entity_poly.type
_entity_poly.pdbx_seq_one_letter_code
_entity_poly.pdbx_strand_id
1 'polypeptide(L)'
;MMIPLFIGGIGGPEIVLIFLLVILLFGADKLPKLARSSGEAMGEFQKGREEVERELKAAKESTVSTKSGSDEASANDVEDIETTTDAVDDDATDKNASLA
;
A
#
# COMPACT_ATOMS: atom_id res chain seq x y z
N MET A 1 -4.16 32.76 22.96
CA MET A 1 -3.11 32.56 21.94
C MET A 1 -3.68 31.60 20.91
N MET A 2 -4.02 32.10 19.72
CA MET A 2 -4.51 31.28 18.59
C MET A 2 -3.30 30.61 17.95
N ILE A 3 -3.06 29.35 18.28
CA ILE A 3 -2.02 28.56 17.63
C ILE A 3 -2.55 28.25 16.23
N PRO A 4 -1.92 28.72 15.14
CA PRO A 4 -2.29 28.29 13.81
C PRO A 4 -2.09 26.77 13.73
N LEU A 5 -3.17 26.04 13.44
CA LEU A 5 -3.21 24.58 13.22
C LEU A 5 -2.27 24.13 12.07
N PHE A 6 -1.63 25.06 11.38
CA PHE A 6 -0.72 24.84 10.27
C PHE A 6 0.68 24.29 10.65
N ILE A 7 1.06 24.25 11.94
CA ILE A 7 2.42 23.83 12.34
C ILE A 7 2.55 22.32 12.65
N GLY A 8 1.43 21.56 12.69
CA GLY A 8 1.43 20.14 13.07
C GLY A 8 1.51 19.12 11.94
N GLY A 9 1.69 19.56 10.69
CA GLY A 9 1.49 18.73 9.49
C GLY A 9 0.16 19.05 8.82
N ILE A 10 0.01 18.62 7.57
CA ILE A 10 -1.25 18.77 6.84
C ILE A 10 -2.28 17.88 7.54
N GLY A 11 -3.08 18.46 8.42
CA GLY A 11 -4.19 17.77 9.06
C GLY A 11 -5.31 17.50 8.07
N GLY A 12 -6.26 16.64 8.49
CA GLY A 12 -7.51 16.43 7.75
C GLY A 12 -8.22 17.73 7.32
N PRO A 13 -8.29 18.78 8.18
CA PRO A 13 -8.93 20.05 7.83
C PRO A 13 -8.27 20.77 6.65
N GLU A 14 -6.94 20.80 6.59
CA GLU A 14 -6.18 21.45 5.52
C GLU A 14 -6.42 20.78 4.16
N ILE A 15 -6.44 19.43 4.13
CA ILE A 15 -6.78 18.68 2.90
C ILE A 15 -8.18 19.04 2.42
N VAL A 16 -9.17 19.09 3.32
CA VAL A 16 -10.56 19.42 2.96
C VAL A 16 -10.65 20.85 2.41
N LEU A 17 -9.94 21.81 2.99
CA LEU A 17 -9.91 23.20 2.51
C LEU A 17 -9.33 23.29 1.09
N ILE A 18 -8.23 22.59 0.81
CA ILE A 18 -7.62 22.55 -0.52
C ILE A 18 -8.56 21.88 -1.52
N PHE A 19 -9.18 20.76 -1.15
CA PHE A 19 -10.16 20.07 -1.99
C PHE A 19 -11.35 20.98 -2.35
N LEU A 20 -11.82 21.77 -1.38
CA LEU A 20 -12.92 22.71 -1.60
C LEU A 20 -12.52 23.80 -2.61
N LEU A 21 -11.29 24.31 -2.54
CA LEU A 21 -10.75 25.28 -3.48
C LEU A 21 -10.67 24.70 -4.90
N VAL A 22 -10.13 23.48 -5.03
CA VAL A 22 -10.01 22.75 -6.29
C VAL A 22 -11.40 22.47 -6.89
N ILE A 23 -12.37 22.05 -6.06
CA ILE A 23 -13.76 21.86 -6.47
C ILE A 23 -14.40 23.18 -6.91
N LEU A 24 -14.04 24.31 -6.32
CA LEU A 24 -14.59 25.61 -6.76
C LEU A 24 -14.03 26.04 -8.12
N LEU A 25 -12.75 25.74 -8.39
CA LEU A 25 -12.09 26.03 -9.67
C LEU A 25 -12.59 25.13 -10.81
N PHE A 26 -12.68 23.83 -10.56
CA PHE A 26 -12.99 22.83 -11.59
C PHE A 26 -14.46 22.36 -11.57
N GLY A 27 -15.15 22.50 -10.44
CA GLY A 27 -16.50 21.97 -10.20
C GLY A 27 -16.48 20.59 -9.54
N ALA A 28 -17.51 20.30 -8.72
CA ALA A 28 -17.64 19.04 -7.98
C ALA A 28 -17.74 17.80 -8.89
N ASP A 29 -18.22 17.98 -10.12
CA ASP A 29 -18.37 16.88 -11.09
C ASP A 29 -17.09 16.57 -11.87
N LYS A 30 -16.13 17.51 -11.95
CA LYS A 30 -14.96 17.35 -12.82
C LYS A 30 -13.89 16.46 -12.21
N LEU A 31 -13.61 16.60 -10.91
CA LEU A 31 -12.67 15.72 -10.19
C LEU A 31 -13.05 14.23 -10.27
N PRO A 32 -14.27 13.81 -9.89
CA PRO A 32 -14.66 12.41 -9.93
C PRO A 32 -14.72 11.88 -11.36
N LYS A 33 -15.13 12.70 -12.34
CA LYS A 33 -15.14 12.32 -13.75
C LYS A 33 -13.73 12.08 -14.29
N LEU A 34 -12.76 12.92 -13.93
CA LEU A 34 -11.36 12.74 -14.29
C LEU A 34 -10.76 11.48 -13.65
N ALA A 35 -11.06 11.25 -12.36
CA ALA A 35 -10.64 10.05 -11.66
C ALA A 35 -11.22 8.79 -12.30
N ARG A 36 -12.50 8.82 -12.70
CA ARG A 36 -13.17 7.70 -13.38
C ARG A 36 -12.52 7.39 -14.72
N SER A 37 -12.35 8.37 -15.61
CA SER A 37 -11.74 8.14 -16.92
C SER A 37 -10.27 7.76 -16.83
N SER A 38 -9.53 8.35 -15.88
CA SER A 38 -8.13 7.98 -15.64
C SER A 38 -8.01 6.56 -15.07
N GLY A 39 -8.92 6.16 -14.18
CA GLY A 39 -8.96 4.83 -13.60
C GLY A 39 -9.33 3.76 -14.62
N GLU A 40 -10.29 4.05 -15.51
CA GLU A 40 -10.65 3.17 -16.63
C GLU A 40 -9.46 3.00 -17.59
N ALA A 41 -8.79 4.09 -17.98
CA ALA A 41 -7.60 4.03 -18.83
C ALA A 41 -6.45 3.23 -18.17
N MET A 42 -6.17 3.47 -16.89
CA MET A 42 -5.14 2.74 -16.14
C MET A 42 -5.49 1.25 -16.00
N GLY A 43 -6.77 0.93 -15.79
CA GLY A 43 -7.25 -0.45 -15.68
C GLY A 43 -7.11 -1.25 -16.98
N GLU A 44 -7.53 -0.68 -18.11
CA GLU A 44 -7.35 -1.31 -19.43
C GLU A 44 -5.87 -1.42 -19.81
N PHE A 45 -5.06 -0.41 -19.47
CA PHE A 45 -3.61 -0.46 -19.65
C PHE A 45 -2.97 -1.59 -18.85
N GLN A 46 -3.38 -1.80 -17.60
CA GLN A 46 -2.83 -2.85 -16.75
C GLN A 46 -3.20 -4.25 -17.25
N LYS A 47 -4.45 -4.46 -17.72
CA LYS A 47 -4.89 -5.70 -18.36
C LYS A 47 -4.10 -6.00 -19.64
N GLY A 48 -3.93 -5.00 -20.50
CA GLY A 48 -3.15 -5.14 -21.73
C GLY A 48 -1.69 -5.49 -21.44
N ARG A 49 -1.09 -4.91 -20.40
CA ARG A 49 0.27 -5.26 -19.96
C ARG A 49 0.37 -6.70 -19.45
N GLU A 50 -0.61 -7.16 -18.69
CA GLU A 50 -0.64 -8.54 -18.16
C GLU A 50 -0.77 -9.58 -19.28
N GLU A 51 -1.61 -9.31 -20.28
CA GLU A 51 -1.75 -10.19 -21.44
C GLU A 51 -0.45 -10.27 -22.25
N VAL A 52 0.19 -9.13 -22.51
CA VAL A 52 1.49 -9.09 -23.19
C VAL A 52 2.55 -9.85 -22.39
N GLU A 53 2.59 -9.70 -21.07
CA GLU A 53 3.52 -10.45 -20.21
C GLU A 53 3.26 -11.96 -20.27
N ARG A 54 1.98 -12.37 -20.26
CA ARG A 54 1.57 -13.78 -20.40
C ARG A 54 1.97 -14.36 -21.76
N GLU A 55 1.72 -13.64 -22.85
CA GLU A 55 2.13 -14.03 -24.20
C GLU A 55 3.65 -14.13 -24.33
N LEU A 56 4.40 -13.17 -23.77
CA LEU A 56 5.86 -13.19 -23.76
C LEU A 56 6.40 -14.39 -22.96
N LYS A 57 5.76 -14.75 -21.85
CA LYS A 57 6.13 -15.92 -21.04
C LYS A 57 5.83 -17.22 -21.80
N ALA A 58 4.66 -17.34 -22.42
CA ALA A 58 4.27 -18.50 -23.23
C ALA A 58 5.17 -18.66 -24.48
N ALA A 59 5.57 -17.56 -25.12
CA ALA A 59 6.51 -17.57 -26.25
C ALA A 59 7.93 -18.02 -25.84
N LYS A 60 8.38 -17.63 -24.63
CA LYS A 60 9.64 -18.12 -24.06
C LYS A 60 9.59 -19.61 -23.73
N GLU A 61 8.48 -20.10 -23.18
CA GLU A 61 8.31 -21.50 -22.81
C GLU A 61 8.20 -22.42 -24.04
N SER A 62 7.51 -21.98 -25.10
CA SER A 62 7.38 -22.72 -26.37
C SER A 62 8.69 -22.85 -27.15
N THR A 63 9.69 -21.99 -26.91
CA THR A 63 11.03 -22.11 -27.50
C THR A 63 11.95 -23.07 -26.73
N VAL A 64 11.63 -23.39 -25.46
CA VAL A 64 12.45 -24.25 -24.57
C VAL A 64 12.10 -25.75 -24.70
N SER A 65 11.03 -26.12 -25.41
CA SER A 65 10.60 -27.53 -25.51
C SER A 65 11.39 -28.40 -26.52
N THR A 66 12.44 -27.91 -27.16
CA THR A 66 13.34 -28.75 -28.01
C THR A 66 14.67 -29.12 -27.33
N LYS A 67 14.91 -28.75 -26.06
CA LYS A 67 16.10 -29.27 -25.37
C LYS A 67 15.88 -29.53 -23.88
N SER A 68 15.92 -30.83 -23.58
CA SER A 68 16.24 -31.45 -22.29
C SER A 68 15.08 -31.64 -21.32
N GLY A 69 14.74 -32.93 -21.12
CA GLY A 69 14.23 -33.39 -19.84
C GLY A 69 15.31 -33.28 -18.77
N SER A 70 14.84 -33.16 -17.53
CA SER A 70 15.34 -33.80 -16.30
C SER A 70 14.60 -33.17 -15.11
N ASP A 71 13.71 -33.98 -14.55
CA ASP A 71 13.52 -34.27 -13.12
C ASP A 71 13.52 -33.14 -12.05
N GLU A 72 12.51 -33.30 -11.20
CA GLU A 72 12.50 -33.14 -9.75
C GLU A 72 11.62 -32.05 -9.12
N ALA A 73 10.82 -32.58 -8.20
CA ALA A 73 9.91 -31.96 -7.26
C ALA A 73 10.57 -30.95 -6.33
N SER A 74 9.76 -30.00 -5.86
CA SER A 74 9.87 -29.52 -4.48
C SER A 74 8.55 -28.94 -4.00
N ALA A 75 7.84 -29.77 -3.25
CA ALA A 75 7.16 -29.31 -2.07
C ALA A 75 8.23 -28.89 -1.05
N ASN A 76 8.15 -27.69 -0.49
CA ASN A 76 8.48 -27.47 0.91
C ASN A 76 7.71 -26.25 1.41
N ASP A 77 6.90 -26.59 2.40
CA ASP A 77 6.15 -25.76 3.32
C ASP A 77 7.12 -25.11 4.33
N VAL A 78 6.67 -24.00 4.93
CA VAL A 78 7.17 -23.37 6.17
C VAL A 78 8.47 -22.55 6.08
N GLU A 79 8.36 -21.24 6.35
CA GLU A 79 9.02 -20.61 7.51
C GLU A 79 8.20 -19.41 7.99
N ASP A 80 7.44 -19.69 9.05
CA ASP A 80 6.94 -18.76 10.06
C ASP A 80 8.16 -18.13 10.76
N ILE A 81 8.32 -16.81 10.65
CA ILE A 81 9.33 -16.07 11.41
C ILE A 81 8.66 -15.62 12.72
N GLU A 82 8.69 -16.51 13.69
CA GLU A 82 8.70 -16.13 15.10
C GLU A 82 10.00 -15.37 15.40
N THR A 83 9.91 -14.27 16.17
CA THR A 83 10.52 -14.24 17.51
C THR A 83 10.54 -12.80 18.04
N THR A 84 9.74 -12.64 19.08
CA THR A 84 9.90 -11.84 20.30
C THR A 84 11.29 -11.28 20.63
N THR A 85 11.24 -10.30 21.55
CA THR A 85 12.30 -9.77 22.44
C THR A 85 12.96 -8.48 21.94
N ASP A 86 13.18 -7.44 22.75
CA ASP A 86 13.11 -7.28 24.20
C ASP A 86 13.16 -5.78 24.57
N ALA A 87 12.68 -5.47 25.78
CA ALA A 87 13.09 -4.36 26.67
C ALA A 87 12.74 -2.90 26.27
N VAL A 88 12.45 -1.91 27.14
CA VAL A 88 12.34 -1.69 28.60
C VAL A 88 11.85 -0.21 28.75
N ASP A 89 11.36 0.18 29.95
CA ASP A 89 11.00 1.54 30.43
C ASP A 89 9.66 2.09 29.88
N ASP A 90 8.75 2.70 30.63
CA ASP A 90 8.83 3.47 31.88
C ASP A 90 7.36 3.65 32.35
N ASP A 91 6.98 3.29 33.58
CA ASP A 91 6.04 4.11 34.36
C ASP A 91 6.05 3.67 35.82
N ALA A 92 6.70 4.53 36.61
CA ALA A 92 6.62 4.53 38.04
C ALA A 92 5.29 5.15 38.48
N THR A 93 4.57 4.47 39.38
CA THR A 93 3.85 5.12 40.49
C THR A 93 3.64 4.06 41.56
N ASP A 94 4.54 4.05 42.55
CA ASP A 94 4.30 4.62 43.88
C ASP A 94 3.34 3.75 44.72
N LYS A 95 3.55 3.48 45.99
CA LYS A 95 4.66 3.61 46.93
C LYS A 95 4.02 3.11 48.23
N ASN A 96 4.76 2.28 48.97
CA ASN A 96 4.61 2.02 50.41
C ASN A 96 3.40 2.61 51.16
N ALA A 97 2.60 1.76 51.81
CA ALA A 97 2.19 2.03 53.20
C ALA A 97 1.57 0.80 53.87
N SER A 98 2.26 0.36 54.92
CA SER A 98 1.71 -0.07 56.21
C SER A 98 0.82 -1.32 56.22
N LEU A 99 1.24 -2.44 56.81
CA LEU A 99 1.28 -2.63 58.27
C LEU A 99 0.07 -2.03 58.98
N ALA A 100 -1.02 -2.78 59.03
CA ALA A 100 -1.97 -2.88 60.15
C ALA A 100 -2.97 -4.01 59.86
#